data_AF-A0A662SD36-F1
#
_entry.id   AF-A0A662SD36-F1
#
_cell.length_a   1.000
_cell.length_b   1.000
_cell.length_c   1.000
_cell.angle_alpha   90.00
_cell.angle_beta   90.00
_cell.angle_gamma   90.00
#
_symmetry.space_group_name_H-M   'P 1'
#
loop_
_entity.id
_entity.type
_entity.pdbx_description
1 polymer ?
#
loop_
_entity_poly.entity_id
_entity_poly.type
_entity_poly.pdbx_seq_one_letter_code
_entity_poly.pdbx_strand_id
1 'polypeptide(L)' 'MQKYKKVLDHLRDLMLDPRNIKNIGIIAHIDHGKTTLSDNLLSAAGMISEKMAGEMRALDYHEIEQARGITIKAANISLY' A
#
# COMPACT_ATOMS: atom_id res chain seq x y z
N MET A 1 17.36 6.50 -13.30
CA MET A 1 17.39 7.67 -12.38
C MET A 1 16.38 8.76 -12.73
N GLN A 2 16.19 9.14 -14.00
CA GLN A 2 15.34 10.29 -14.37
C GLN A 2 13.84 10.09 -14.12
N LYS A 3 13.32 8.85 -14.21
CA LYS A 3 11.92 8.50 -13.90
C LYS A 3 11.59 8.71 -12.42
N TYR A 4 12.47 8.29 -11.50
CA TYR A 4 12.31 8.51 -10.06
C TYR A 4 12.32 9.99 -9.68
N LYS A 5 13.16 10.79 -10.35
CA LYS A 5 13.22 12.24 -10.11
C LYS A 5 11.89 12.92 -10.44
N LYS A 6 11.28 12.62 -11.58
CA LYS A 6 9.96 13.15 -11.96
C LYS A 6 8.85 12.80 -10.96
N VAL A 7 8.84 11.56 -10.46
CA VAL A 7 7.88 11.12 -9.44
C VAL A 7 8.07 11.90 -8.14
N LEU A 8 9.32 12.04 -7.67
CA LEU A 8 9.61 12.79 -6.45
C LEU A 8 9.23 14.26 -6.54
N ASP A 9 9.47 14.88 -7.70
CA ASP A 9 9.08 16.27 -7.93
C ASP A 9 7.55 16.41 -7.93
N HIS A 10 6.83 15.51 -8.58
CA HIS A 10 5.37 15.48 -8.56
C HIS A 10 4.79 15.26 -7.15
N LEU A 11 5.37 14.35 -6.37
CA LEU A 11 4.97 14.11 -4.99
C LEU A 11 5.18 15.35 -4.11
N ARG A 12 6.28 16.08 -4.31
CA ARG A 12 6.52 17.35 -3.60
C ARG A 12 5.44 18.38 -3.93
N ASP A 13 5.06 18.50 -5.21
CA ASP A 13 3.99 19.42 -5.62
C ASP A 13 2.66 19.05 -4.97
N LEU A 14 2.31 17.76 -4.92
CA LEU A 14 1.12 17.27 -4.22
C LEU A 14 1.15 17.54 -2.72
N MET A 15 2.33 17.47 -2.09
CA MET A 15 2.51 17.73 -0.66
C MET A 15 2.27 19.21 -0.29
N LEU A 16 2.38 20.16 -1.23
CA LEU A 16 2.20 21.59 -0.97
C LEU A 16 0.71 21.97 -0.76
N ASP A 17 -0.23 21.17 -1.26
CA ASP A 17 -1.66 21.40 -1.08
C ASP A 17 -2.33 20.26 -0.31
N PRO A 18 -2.62 20.45 0.99
CA PRO A 18 -3.26 19.43 1.83
C PRO A 18 -4.61 18.92 1.29
N ARG A 19 -5.31 19.68 0.44
CA ARG A 19 -6.58 19.26 -0.17
C ARG A 19 -6.41 18.04 -1.09
N ASN A 20 -5.21 17.84 -1.63
CA ASN A 20 -4.88 16.71 -2.49
C ASN A 20 -4.44 15.46 -1.71
N ILE A 21 -4.19 15.59 -0.40
CA ILE A 21 -3.75 14.46 0.44
C ILE A 21 -4.96 13.79 1.08
N LYS A 22 -4.95 12.45 1.14
CA LYS A 22 -5.97 11.65 1.81
C LYS A 22 -5.27 10.61 2.68
N ASN A 23 -5.30 10.83 4.00
CA ASN A 23 -4.81 9.87 4.97
C ASN A 23 -5.94 8.92 5.33
N ILE A 24 -5.80 7.65 4.96
CA ILE A 24 -6.79 6.61 5.21
C ILE A 24 -6.19 5.48 6.05
N GLY A 25 -7.02 4.87 6.89
CA GLY A 25 -6.67 3.68 7.65
C GLY A 25 -7.68 2.58 7.39
N ILE A 26 -7.19 1.36 7.14
CA ILE A 26 -8.04 0.19 6.92
C ILE A 26 -8.12 -0.59 8.24
N ILE A 27 -9.31 -0.64 8.83
CA ILE A 27 -9.57 -1.33 10.09
C ILE A 27 -10.72 -2.31 9.87
N ALA A 28 -10.52 -3.57 10.27
CA ALA A 28 -11.55 -4.59 10.22
C ALA A 28 -11.22 -5.73 11.20
N HIS A 29 -12.23 -6.54 11.51
CA HIS A 29 -12.07 -7.74 12.33
C HIS A 29 -11.10 -8.76 11.69
N ILE A 30 -10.65 -9.76 12.47
CA ILE A 30 -9.77 -10.82 11.96
C ILE A 30 -10.43 -11.51 10.76
N ASP A 31 -9.63 -11.88 9.77
CA ASP A 31 -10.06 -12.54 8.53
C ASP A 31 -11.07 -11.80 7.64
N HIS A 32 -11.30 -10.50 7.87
CA HIS A 32 -12.13 -9.65 6.99
C HIS A 32 -11.38 -9.13 5.74
N GLY A 33 -10.22 -9.69 5.40
CA GLY A 33 -9.51 -9.35 4.16
C GLY A 33 -8.86 -7.97 4.11
N LYS A 34 -8.43 -7.41 5.25
CA LYS A 34 -7.73 -6.10 5.31
C LYS A 34 -6.53 -6.04 4.38
N THR A 35 -5.64 -7.02 4.46
CA THR A 35 -4.41 -7.07 3.66
C THR A 35 -4.72 -7.29 2.19
N THR A 36 -5.73 -8.12 1.89
CA THR A 36 -6.21 -8.34 0.52
C THR A 36 -6.74 -7.05 -0.12
N LEU A 37 -7.50 -6.25 0.63
CA LEU A 37 -7.97 -4.94 0.17
C LEU A 37 -6.78 -4.01 -0.13
N SER A 38 -5.82 -3.94 0.78
CA SER A 38 -4.63 -3.09 0.60
C SER A 38 -3.80 -3.49 -0.63
N ASP A 39 -3.64 -4.79 -0.88
CA ASP A 39 -2.94 -5.28 -2.07
C ASP A 39 -3.69 -4.90 -3.36
N ASN A 40 -5.01 -5.00 -3.38
CA ASN A 40 -5.81 -4.58 -4.53
C ASN A 40 -5.68 -3.07 -4.79
N LEU A 41 -5.59 -2.25 -3.74
CA LEU A 41 -5.33 -0.81 -3.88
C LEU A 41 -3.93 -0.54 -4.46
N LEU A 42 -2.92 -1.27 -4.02
CA LEU A 42 -1.56 -1.20 -4.57
C LEU A 42 -1.54 -1.61 -6.05
N SER A 43 -2.32 -2.63 -6.41
CA SER A 43 -2.41 -3.08 -7.80
C SER A 43 -3.12 -2.06 -8.68
N ALA A 44 -4.23 -1.48 -8.19
CA ALA A 44 -4.95 -0.42 -8.89
C ALA A 44 -4.09 0.83 -9.09
N ALA A 45 -3.17 1.13 -8.16
CA ALA A 45 -2.18 2.19 -8.31
C ALA A 45 -0.98 1.81 -9.21
N GLY A 46 -0.97 0.60 -9.78
CA GLY A 46 0.11 0.11 -10.65
C GLY A 46 1.43 -0.20 -9.92
N MET A 47 1.39 -0.32 -8.59
CA MET A 47 2.57 -0.60 -7.76
C MET A 47 2.92 -2.09 -7.70
N ILE A 48 1.91 -2.97 -7.81
CA ILE A 48 2.08 -4.43 -7.88
C ILE A 48 1.30 -5.01 -9.06
N SER A 49 1.72 -6.19 -9.53
CA SER A 49 0.98 -6.92 -10.58
C SER A 49 -0.38 -7.38 -10.06
N GLU A 50 -1.42 -7.23 -10.88
CA GLU A 50 -2.78 -7.71 -10.61
C GLU A 50 -2.80 -9.21 -10.30
N LYS A 51 -1.95 -10.00 -10.95
CA LYS A 51 -1.82 -11.45 -10.69
C LYS A 51 -1.26 -11.78 -9.30
N MET A 52 -0.52 -10.84 -8.69
CA MET A 52 0.07 -11.02 -7.37
C MET A 52 -0.76 -10.35 -6.26
N ALA A 53 -1.81 -9.59 -6.62
CA ALA A 53 -2.63 -8.88 -5.66
C ALA A 53 -3.43 -9.87 -4.79
N GLY A 54 -3.35 -9.70 -3.47
CA GLY A 54 -4.10 -10.51 -2.50
C GLY A 54 -3.39 -11.79 -2.07
N GLU A 55 -2.59 -12.40 -2.95
CA GLU A 55 -1.73 -13.55 -2.61
C GLU A 55 -0.41 -13.11 -1.98
N MET A 56 0.19 -12.04 -2.51
CA MET A 56 1.49 -11.55 -2.04
C MET A 56 1.43 -11.02 -0.61
N ARG A 57 0.30 -10.42 -0.21
CA ARG A 57 0.14 -9.71 1.06
C ARG A 57 1.30 -8.77 1.28
N ALA A 58 1.50 -7.86 0.32
CA ALA A 58 2.72 -7.05 0.21
C ALA A 58 2.99 -6.19 1.45
N LEU A 59 1.94 -5.90 2.24
CA LEU A 59 2.03 -5.17 3.50
C LEU A 59 2.44 -6.02 4.71
N ASP A 60 2.26 -7.34 4.65
CA ASP A 60 2.72 -8.29 5.67
C ASP A 60 4.19 -8.65 5.36
N TYR A 61 5.11 -7.71 5.60
CA TYR A 61 6.51 -7.86 5.18
C TYR A 61 7.39 -8.62 6.19
N HIS A 62 6.93 -8.87 7.42
CA HIS A 62 7.65 -9.74 8.34
C HIS A 62 7.39 -11.22 8.02
N GLU A 63 8.44 -12.05 8.09
CA GLU A 63 8.33 -13.50 7.81
C GLU A 63 7.25 -14.20 8.64
N ILE A 64 7.09 -13.80 9.91
CA ILE A 64 6.06 -14.35 10.80
C ILE A 64 4.65 -13.95 10.35
N GLU A 65 4.49 -12.74 9.80
CA GLU A 65 3.21 -12.26 9.27
C GLU A 65 2.82 -13.06 8.03
N GLN A 66 3.75 -13.30 7.11
CA GLN A 66 3.52 -14.13 5.92
C GLN A 66 3.24 -15.59 6.27
N ALA A 67 4.06 -16.20 7.12
CA ALA A 67 3.94 -17.60 7.49
C ALA A 67 2.63 -17.93 8.20
N ARG A 68 2.08 -16.97 8.96
CA ARG A 68 0.84 -17.14 9.72
C ARG A 68 -0.36 -16.48 9.08
N GLY A 69 -0.16 -15.69 8.03
CA GLY A 69 -1.21 -14.92 7.38
C GLY A 69 -1.88 -13.90 8.29
N ILE A 70 -1.13 -13.28 9.21
CA ILE A 70 -1.63 -12.28 10.17
C ILE A 70 -0.89 -10.96 10.00
N THR A 71 -1.56 -9.85 10.29
CA THR A 71 -0.92 -8.53 10.37
C THR A 71 -0.61 -8.21 11.83
N ILE A 72 0.67 -8.08 12.18
CA ILE A 72 1.15 -7.77 13.54
C ILE A 72 1.45 -6.28 13.64
N LYS A 73 2.06 -5.70 12.60
CA LYS A 73 2.43 -4.28 12.56
C LYS A 73 1.63 -3.52 11.51
N ALA A 74 1.40 -2.24 11.79
CA ALA A 74 0.87 -1.33 10.79
C ALA A 74 1.93 -1.08 9.72
N ALA A 75 1.55 -1.25 8.46
CA ALA A 75 2.35 -0.90 7.30
C ALA A 75 1.78 0.37 6.65
N ASN A 76 2.65 1.29 6.23
CA ASN A 76 2.26 2.54 5.58
C ASN A 76 2.65 2.51 4.11
N ILE A 77 1.72 2.91 3.26
CA ILE A 77 1.92 3.06 1.81
C ILE A 77 1.32 4.38 1.35
N SER A 78 1.85 4.90 0.25
CA SER A 78 1.29 6.05 -0.46
C SER A 78 0.90 5.60 -1.86
N LEU A 79 -0.33 5.87 -2.26
CA LEU A 79 -0.82 5.62 -3.62
C LEU A 79 -0.70 6.93 -4.41
N TYR A 80 -0.02 6.91 -5.56
CA TYR A 80 0.24 8.08 -6.41
C TYR A 80 0.34 7.72 -7.88
#